data_AF-A0A2M9BRU6-F1
#
_entry.id   AF-A0A2M9BRU6-F1
#
_cell.length_a   1.000
_cell.length_b   1.000
_cell.length_c   1.000
_cell.angle_alpha   90.00
_cell.angle_beta   90.00
_cell.angle_gamma   90.00
#
_symmetry.space_group_name_H-M   'P 1'
#
loop_
_entity.id
_entity.type
_entity.pdbx_description
1 polymer ?
#
loop_
_entity_poly.entity_id
_entity_poly.type
_entity_poly.pdbx_seq_one_letter_code
_entity_poly.pdbx_strand_id
1 'polypeptide(L)'
;MIQNLPPGTGKNIGAGEIEGAVYLYRTEQGGAGPGWVSWQPQGAAPQVREIVVGQTVAFLLNGGAGLLTNGCPSVVRVLHQNQLMAEDADALAQPNRGGKPRGGGSSLVLSLLGI
;
A
#
# COMPACT_ATOMS: atom_id res chain seq x y z
N MET A 1 -12.88 2.94 -4.52
CA MET A 1 -11.91 3.25 -5.58
C MET A 1 -10.50 2.90 -5.13
N ILE A 2 -9.73 2.25 -6.00
CA ILE A 2 -8.28 2.08 -5.86
C ILE A 2 -7.62 2.96 -6.92
N GLN A 3 -6.59 3.71 -6.54
CA GLN A 3 -5.86 4.58 -7.48
C GLN A 3 -4.35 4.41 -7.33
N ASN A 4 -3.65 4.27 -8.46
CA ASN A 4 -2.19 4.21 -8.48
C ASN A 4 -1.62 5.64 -8.50
N LEU A 5 -0.68 5.93 -7.60
CA LEU A 5 0.14 7.13 -7.58
C LEU A 5 1.55 6.78 -8.03
N PRO A 6 1.97 7.19 -9.24
CA PRO A 6 3.35 7.01 -9.70
C PRO A 6 4.38 7.71 -8.80
N PRO A 7 5.67 7.35 -8.90
CA PRO A 7 6.76 7.99 -8.16
C PRO A 7 6.77 9.52 -8.34
N GLY A 8 6.95 10.26 -7.25
CA GLY A 8 7.05 11.73 -7.26
C GLY A 8 5.74 12.46 -7.58
N THR A 9 4.61 11.75 -7.64
CA THR A 9 3.30 12.35 -7.95
C THR A 9 2.47 12.55 -6.68
N GLY A 10 1.36 13.28 -6.83
CA GLY A 10 0.37 13.44 -5.78
C GLY A 10 -1.06 13.41 -6.29
N LYS A 11 -2.00 13.28 -5.37
CA LYS A 11 -3.44 13.31 -5.61
C LYS A 11 -4.08 14.36 -4.70
N ASN A 12 -4.77 15.31 -5.31
CA ASN A 12 -5.66 16.20 -4.58
C ASN A 12 -6.89 15.42 -4.11
N ILE A 13 -7.21 15.58 -2.83
CA ILE A 13 -8.41 15.04 -2.20
C ILE A 13 -9.35 16.21 -1.93
N GLY A 14 -10.58 16.12 -2.46
CA GLY A 14 -11.63 17.09 -2.19
C GLY A 14 -12.23 16.93 -0.79
N ALA A 15 -12.84 17.99 -0.27
CA ALA A 15 -13.61 17.91 0.97
C ALA A 15 -14.75 16.89 0.83
N GLY A 16 -14.88 15.98 1.80
CA GLY A 16 -15.87 14.90 1.78
C GLY A 16 -15.58 13.77 0.80
N GLU A 17 -14.50 13.81 0.00
CA GLU A 17 -14.15 12.71 -0.91
C GLU A 17 -13.77 11.44 -0.13
N ILE A 18 -13.10 11.60 1.01
CA ILE A 18 -12.73 10.53 1.94
C ILE A 18 -13.13 10.93 3.35
N GLU A 19 -14.26 10.40 3.83
CA GLU A 19 -14.83 10.75 5.14
C GLU A 19 -14.07 10.13 6.34
N GLY A 20 -13.18 9.16 6.09
CA GLY A 20 -12.46 8.43 7.13
C GLY A 20 -10.97 8.31 6.86
N ALA A 21 -10.46 7.08 6.91
CA ALA A 21 -9.07 6.78 6.64
C ALA A 21 -8.80 6.53 5.15
N VAL A 22 -7.61 6.94 4.70
CA VAL A 22 -7.02 6.47 3.45
C VAL A 22 -5.82 5.58 3.77
N TYR A 23 -5.68 4.50 3.02
CA TYR A 23 -4.56 3.57 3.14
C TYR A 23 -3.68 3.67 1.91
N LEU A 24 -2.37 3.67 2.13
CA LEU A 24 -1.36 3.78 1.09
C LEU A 24 -0.49 2.54 1.15
N TYR A 25 -0.58 1.72 0.10
CA TYR A 25 0.21 0.50 -0.05
C TYR A 25 1.35 0.75 -1.04
N ARG A 26 2.59 0.51 -0.63
CA ARG A 26 3.74 0.63 -1.54
C ARG A 26 3.96 -0.66 -2.29
N THR A 27 3.84 -0.59 -3.62
CA THR A 27 4.04 -1.75 -4.50
C THR A 27 5.52 -2.01 -4.81
N GLU A 28 5.80 -3.19 -5.35
CA GLU A 28 7.10 -3.56 -5.96
C GLU A 28 7.33 -2.89 -7.33
N GLN A 29 6.32 -2.23 -7.91
CA GLN A 29 6.42 -1.65 -9.25
C GLN A 29 7.18 -0.31 -9.21
N GLY A 30 8.43 -0.32 -9.68
CA GLY A 30 9.27 0.88 -9.82
C GLY A 30 10.67 0.64 -9.28
N GLY A 31 11.27 1.68 -8.69
CA GLY A 31 12.61 1.63 -8.14
C GLY A 31 12.68 1.09 -6.71
N ALA A 32 13.83 0.51 -6.38
CA ALA A 32 14.21 0.18 -5.00
C ALA A 32 14.75 1.41 -4.27
N GLY A 33 14.65 1.41 -2.93
CA GLY A 33 15.21 2.48 -2.09
C GLY A 33 14.23 2.95 -1.00
N PRO A 34 14.69 3.88 -0.12
CA PRO A 34 13.82 4.50 0.87
C PRO A 34 12.65 5.20 0.19
N GLY A 35 11.51 5.24 0.87
CA GLY A 35 10.30 5.86 0.34
C GLY A 35 9.46 6.41 1.47
N TRP A 36 8.73 7.46 1.16
CA TRP A 36 7.80 8.09 2.08
C TRP A 36 6.52 8.45 1.34
N VAL A 37 5.46 8.61 2.11
CA VAL A 37 4.18 9.15 1.67
C VAL A 37 3.76 10.25 2.63
N SER A 38 2.99 11.20 2.14
CA SER A 38 2.49 12.28 2.98
C SER A 38 1.04 12.60 2.74
N TRP A 39 0.37 13.06 3.79
CA TRP A 39 -0.90 13.77 3.73
C TRP A 39 -0.68 15.22 4.17
N GLN A 40 -1.01 16.17 3.31
CA GLN A 40 -1.01 17.59 3.64
C GLN A 40 -2.45 18.12 3.63
N PRO A 41 -3.09 18.28 4.81
CA PRO A 41 -4.37 18.96 4.88
C PRO A 41 -4.23 20.41 4.39
N GLN A 42 -5.28 20.93 3.75
CA GLN A 42 -5.31 22.32 3.32
C GLN A 42 -5.11 23.27 4.52
N GLY A 43 -4.12 24.16 4.44
CA GLY A 43 -3.80 25.11 5.52
C GLY A 43 -3.04 24.52 6.71
N ALA A 44 -2.57 23.27 6.62
CA ALA A 44 -1.79 22.61 7.68
C ALA A 44 -0.43 22.10 7.18
N ALA A 45 0.45 21.75 8.12
CA ALA A 45 1.72 21.13 7.83
C ALA A 45 1.54 19.69 7.31
N PRO A 46 2.42 19.22 6.41
CA PRO A 46 2.38 17.85 5.91
C PRO A 46 2.69 16.83 7.01
N GLN A 47 1.88 15.78 7.07
CA GLN A 47 2.11 14.58 7.87
C GLN A 47 2.84 13.56 7.01
N VAL A 48 4.08 13.24 7.36
CA VAL A 48 4.94 12.34 6.58
C VAL A 48 5.07 10.99 7.28
N ARG A 49 5.04 9.90 6.52
CA ARG A 49 5.34 8.54 7.00
C ARG A 49 6.31 7.86 6.06
N GLU A 50 7.33 7.23 6.63
CA GLU A 50 8.18 6.30 5.89
C GLU A 50 7.41 5.03 5.57
N ILE A 51 7.70 4.44 4.41
CA ILE A 51 7.05 3.23 3.95
C ILE A 51 7.98 2.38 3.08
N VAL A 52 8.07 1.08 3.40
CA VAL A 52 8.81 0.10 2.60
C VAL A 52 7.89 -0.66 1.65
N VAL A 53 8.48 -1.33 0.66
CA VAL A 53 7.72 -2.13 -0.30
C VAL A 53 6.96 -3.25 0.41
N GLY A 54 5.69 -3.47 0.03
CA GLY A 54 4.81 -4.45 0.67
C GLY A 54 4.12 -3.93 1.95
N GLN A 55 4.48 -2.73 2.41
CA GLN A 55 3.85 -2.12 3.59
C GLN A 55 2.63 -1.28 3.21
N THR A 56 1.68 -1.21 4.14
CA THR A 56 0.56 -0.27 4.10
C THR A 56 0.64 0.69 5.29
N VAL A 57 0.39 1.98 5.04
CA VAL A 57 0.21 2.99 6.10
C VAL A 57 -1.13 3.68 5.95
N ALA A 58 -1.62 4.28 7.03
CA ALA A 58 -2.90 5.00 7.03
C ALA A 58 -2.73 6.47 7.40
N PHE A 59 -3.54 7.33 6.77
CA PHE A 59 -3.79 8.70 7.20
C PHE A 59 -5.28 8.87 7.50
N LEU A 60 -5.58 9.59 8.58
CA LEU A 60 -6.95 9.97 8.93
C LEU A 60 -7.26 11.30 8.24
N LEU A 61 -8.17 11.27 7.28
CA LEU A 61 -8.56 12.46 6.51
C LEU A 61 -9.81 13.10 7.11
N ASN A 62 -10.72 12.31 7.67
CA ASN A 62 -11.94 12.78 8.36
C ASN A 62 -12.75 13.79 7.52
N GLY A 63 -12.85 13.57 6.20
CA GLY A 63 -13.54 14.45 5.27
C GLY A 63 -12.75 15.70 4.86
N GLY A 64 -11.52 15.87 5.32
CA GLY A 64 -10.67 17.01 5.01
C GLY A 64 -10.17 17.02 3.56
N ALA A 65 -10.04 18.23 3.00
CA ALA A 65 -9.39 18.46 1.71
C ALA A 65 -7.87 18.62 1.87
N GLY A 66 -7.11 18.25 0.84
CA GLY A 66 -5.65 18.34 0.88
C GLY A 66 -4.96 17.54 -0.21
N LEU A 67 -3.66 17.29 -0.02
CA LEU A 67 -2.80 16.60 -0.99
C LEU A 67 -2.18 15.34 -0.39
N LEU A 68 -2.39 14.20 -1.05
CA LEU A 68 -1.62 12.99 -0.83
C LEU A 68 -0.42 12.95 -1.78
N THR A 69 0.77 12.65 -1.29
CA THR A 69 2.01 12.63 -2.10
C THR A 69 2.72 11.29 -1.99
N ASN A 70 3.24 10.81 -3.10
CA ASN A 70 4.13 9.66 -3.20
C ASN A 70 5.58 10.12 -3.38
N GLY A 71 6.36 10.08 -2.31
CA GLY A 71 7.81 10.29 -2.33
C GLY A 71 8.62 9.01 -2.49
N CYS A 72 7.99 7.88 -2.82
CA CYS A 72 8.67 6.61 -3.06
C CYS A 72 9.21 6.56 -4.51
N PRO A 73 10.31 5.81 -4.75
CA PRO A 73 10.75 5.47 -6.10
C PRO A 73 9.85 4.42 -6.78
N SER A 74 8.85 3.86 -6.07
CA SER A 74 7.87 2.91 -6.60
C SER A 74 6.43 3.44 -6.52
N VAL A 75 5.52 2.77 -7.24
CA VAL A 75 4.09 3.12 -7.27
C VAL A 75 3.46 2.84 -5.91
N VAL A 76 2.62 3.77 -5.45
CA VAL A 76 1.79 3.64 -4.25
C VAL A 76 0.32 3.50 -4.64
N ARG A 77 -0.37 2.50 -4.12
CA ARG A 77 -1.82 2.32 -4.28
C ARG A 77 -2.54 3.03 -3.15
N VAL A 78 -3.47 3.92 -3.52
CA VAL A 78 -4.40 4.58 -2.62
C VAL A 78 -5.65 3.72 -2.52
N LEU A 79 -5.96 3.28 -1.30
CA LEU A 79 -7.09 2.42 -0.97
C LEU A 79 -8.03 3.18 -0.03
N HIS A 80 -9.31 3.27 -0.41
CA HIS A 80 -10.34 3.88 0.43
C HIS A 80 -10.83 2.88 1.48
N GLN A 81 -11.23 3.36 2.66
CA GLN A 81 -11.69 2.52 3.78
C GLN A 81 -12.77 1.48 3.38
N ASN A 82 -13.67 1.83 2.47
CA ASN A 82 -14.76 0.94 2.02
C ASN A 82 -14.33 -0.06 0.93
N GLN A 83 -13.04 -0.19 0.65
CA GLN A 83 -12.48 -0.97 -0.47
C GLN A 83 -11.38 -1.92 -0.03
N LEU A 84 -11.13 -2.03 1.28
CA LEU A 84 -10.30 -3.08 1.88
C LEU A 84 -10.95 -4.48 1.80
N MET A 85 -11.87 -4.70 0.86
CA MET A 85 -12.58 -5.98 0.74
C MET A 85 -11.70 -7.00 -0.01
N ALA A 86 -11.31 -8.02 0.76
CA ALA A 86 -10.75 -9.31 0.37
C ALA A 86 -9.29 -9.37 -0.11
N GLU A 87 -8.80 -8.47 -0.97
CA GLU A 87 -7.43 -8.64 -1.54
C GLU A 87 -6.32 -8.01 -0.66
N ASP A 88 -6.66 -6.99 0.16
CA ASP A 88 -5.70 -6.27 1.02
C ASP A 88 -5.68 -6.76 2.48
N ALA A 89 -6.62 -7.63 2.88
CA ALA A 89 -6.59 -8.24 4.21
C ALA A 89 -5.34 -9.12 4.39
N ASP A 90 -4.85 -9.74 3.32
CA ASP A 90 -3.60 -10.52 3.31
C ASP A 90 -2.37 -9.60 3.40
N ALA A 91 -2.39 -8.41 2.77
CA ALA A 91 -1.31 -7.43 2.85
C ALA A 91 -1.21 -6.74 4.22
N LEU A 92 -2.34 -6.54 4.91
CA LEU A 92 -2.38 -6.02 6.29
C LEU A 92 -2.12 -7.10 7.36
N ALA A 93 -2.30 -8.39 7.03
CA ALA A 93 -2.10 -9.51 7.95
C ALA A 93 -0.70 -10.14 7.92
N GLN A 94 0.20 -9.73 7.02
CA GLN A 94 1.53 -10.33 6.91
C GLN A 94 2.66 -9.44 7.48
N PRO A 95 2.97 -9.53 8.79
CA PRO A 95 4.27 -9.11 9.28
C PRO A 95 5.30 -10.16 8.83
N ASN A 96 6.22 -9.80 7.94
CA ASN A 96 7.31 -10.67 7.47
C ASN A 96 6.90 -11.94 6.70
N ARG A 97 6.79 -11.85 5.37
CA ARG A 97 7.28 -12.93 4.51
C ARG A 97 8.56 -12.51 3.80
N GLY A 98 9.66 -12.61 4.54
CA GLY A 98 10.93 -12.94 3.92
C GLY A 98 10.80 -14.34 3.31
N GLY A 99 10.93 -14.45 1.99
CA GLY A 99 10.91 -15.77 1.35
C GLY A 99 10.68 -15.72 -0.15
N LYS A 100 11.76 -15.54 -0.91
CA LYS A 100 11.87 -16.06 -2.28
C LYS A 100 12.54 -17.44 -2.19
N PRO A 101 11.98 -18.49 -2.83
CA PRO A 101 12.50 -18.98 -4.12
C PRO A 101 11.35 -19.22 -5.13
N ARG A 102 11.45 -18.73 -6.37
CA ARG A 102 11.99 -19.41 -7.58
C ARG A 102 11.33 -20.75 -7.92
N GLY A 103 10.66 -20.77 -9.08
CA GLY A 103 10.85 -21.82 -10.10
C GLY A 103 9.92 -23.01 -10.06
N GLY A 104 9.09 -23.12 -11.11
CA GLY A 104 9.05 -24.27 -12.03
C GLY A 104 8.75 -25.67 -11.48
N GLY A 105 7.72 -26.29 -12.07
CA GLY A 105 7.79 -27.69 -12.46
C GLY A 105 6.95 -28.66 -11.65
N SER A 106 6.07 -29.37 -12.36
CA SER A 106 5.48 -30.65 -12.00
C SER A 106 6.41 -31.57 -11.20
N SER A 107 5.85 -32.22 -10.17
CA SER A 107 5.86 -33.69 -10.08
C SER A 107 4.96 -34.19 -8.97
N LEU A 108 4.05 -35.08 -9.35
CA LEU A 108 3.50 -36.11 -8.48
C LEU A 108 4.64 -36.85 -7.79
N VAL A 109 4.53 -37.10 -6.48
CA VAL A 109 5.05 -38.34 -5.88
C VAL A 109 4.06 -38.85 -4.84
N LEU A 110 3.45 -39.97 -5.20
CA LEU A 110 2.76 -40.94 -4.37
C LEU A 110 3.82 -41.83 -3.68
N SER A 111 3.74 -42.06 -2.36
CA SER A 111 4.29 -43.22 -1.62
C SER A 111 3.83 -43.13 -0.16
N LEU A 112 2.90 -43.97 0.34
CA LEU A 112 3.00 -45.34 0.88
C LEU A 112 3.64 -45.49 2.30
N LEU A 113 2.80 -45.97 3.23
CA LEU A 113 3.03 -46.98 4.30
C LEU A 113 3.83 -46.69 5.59
N GLY A 114 3.27 -47.18 6.72
CA GLY A 114 3.91 -47.58 8.00
C GLY A 114 3.81 -46.50 9.09
N ILE A 115 3.20 -46.69 10.27
CA ILE A 115 3.00 -47.86 11.16
C ILE A 115 1.62 -47.74 11.82
#